data_AF-A0A3P3W4Y0-F1
#
_entry.id   AF-A0A3P3W4Y0-F1
#
_cell.length_a   1.000
_cell.length_b   1.000
_cell.length_c   1.000
_cell.angle_alpha   90.00
_cell.angle_beta   90.00
_cell.angle_gamma   90.00
#
_symmetry.space_group_name_H-M   'P 1'
#
loop_
_entity.id
_entity.type
_entity.pdbx_description
1 polymer ?
#
loop_
_entity_poly.entity_id
_entity_poly.type
_entity_poly.pdbx_seq_one_letter_code
_entity_poly.pdbx_strand_id
1 'polypeptide(L)'
;MKLKSVLFLAAFAIGTTVNAQEVKIKKEIASIDGKEYVRVGDCGMFAKECFISNLEGEQLILIKPLEDPKIPGTYFQVTFLETNTKVEIKKTIKPFIKMLHENKIVTDEGKLNLERVKVFSEKYGNRISAKK
;
A
#
# COMPACT_ATOMS: atom_id res chain seq x y z
N MET A 1 34.05 21.66 46.86
CA MET A 1 33.51 20.32 46.53
C MET A 1 32.27 20.52 45.67
N LYS A 2 32.13 19.73 44.60
CA LYS A 2 31.40 20.05 43.36
C LYS A 2 29.88 20.00 43.52
N LEU A 3 29.21 21.16 43.47
CA LEU A 3 27.75 21.28 43.38
C LEU A 3 27.34 21.72 41.95
N LYS A 4 27.69 20.91 40.94
CA LYS A 4 27.42 21.24 39.52
C LYS A 4 26.98 20.04 38.65
N SER A 5 26.54 18.92 39.25
CA SER A 5 26.35 17.68 38.48
C SER A 5 24.95 17.07 38.50
N VAL A 6 23.90 17.75 38.98
CA VAL A 6 22.57 17.12 39.09
C VAL A 6 21.59 17.51 37.96
N LEU A 7 21.93 18.48 37.09
CA LEU A 7 20.97 18.99 36.09
C LEU A 7 21.16 18.46 34.65
N PHE A 8 21.69 17.25 34.47
CA PHE A 8 21.94 16.67 33.13
C PHE A 8 21.16 15.37 32.84
N LEU A 9 20.21 14.98 33.69
CA LEU A 9 19.50 13.69 33.57
C LEU A 9 17.98 13.82 33.30
N ALA A 10 17.53 14.92 32.70
CA ALA A 10 16.11 15.17 32.41
C ALA A 10 15.80 15.31 30.89
N ALA A 11 16.65 14.76 30.01
CA ALA A 11 16.55 14.96 28.56
C ALA A 11 16.35 13.68 27.73
N PHE A 12 15.79 12.60 28.29
CA PHE A 12 15.67 11.33 27.56
C PHE A 12 14.27 10.67 27.56
N ALA A 13 13.21 11.47 27.67
CA ALA A 13 11.83 10.96 27.62
C ALA A 13 10.93 11.67 26.60
N ILE A 14 11.49 12.10 25.47
CA ILE A 14 10.63 12.41 24.30
C ILE A 14 10.34 11.06 23.64
N GLY A 15 9.27 10.42 24.09
CA GLY A 15 8.78 9.18 23.49
C GLY A 15 8.59 9.38 21.99
N THR A 16 9.30 8.58 21.19
CA THR A 16 9.04 8.47 19.77
C THR A 16 7.71 7.75 19.61
N THR A 17 6.61 8.50 19.57
CA THR A 17 5.33 7.98 19.07
C THR A 17 5.50 7.74 17.58
N VAL A 18 6.04 6.58 17.24
CA VAL A 18 6.02 6.06 15.88
C VAL A 18 4.56 5.75 15.58
N ASN A 19 3.82 6.75 15.12
CA ASN A 19 2.47 6.58 14.60
C ASN A 19 2.57 5.80 13.29
N ALA A 20 2.59 4.47 13.39
CA ALA A 20 2.49 3.60 12.24
C ALA A 20 1.03 3.62 11.76
N GLN A 21 0.77 4.13 10.55
CA GLN A 21 -0.57 4.12 9.95
C GLN A 21 -1.15 2.70 9.98
N GLU A 22 -2.33 2.55 10.57
CA GLU A 22 -3.03 1.29 10.76
C GLU A 22 -3.96 1.03 9.56
N VAL A 23 -3.78 -0.11 8.89
CA VAL A 23 -4.66 -0.56 7.81
C VAL A 23 -5.58 -1.67 8.29
N LYS A 24 -6.89 -1.41 8.27
CA LYS A 24 -7.95 -2.37 8.58
C LYS A 24 -8.76 -2.65 7.32
N ILE A 25 -9.19 -3.90 7.15
CA ILE A 25 -10.13 -4.30 6.08
C ILE A 25 -11.28 -5.02 6.77
N LYS A 26 -12.51 -4.50 6.65
CA LYS A 26 -13.73 -5.07 7.22
C LYS A 26 -14.86 -4.94 6.21
N LYS A 27 -15.62 -6.02 5.99
CA LYS A 27 -16.72 -6.05 5.02
C LYS A 27 -16.32 -5.40 3.69
N GLU A 28 -15.17 -5.82 3.15
CA GLU A 28 -14.62 -5.33 1.88
C GLU A 28 -14.21 -3.86 1.85
N ILE A 29 -14.30 -3.12 2.95
CA ILE A 29 -13.83 -1.72 3.03
C ILE A 29 -12.47 -1.70 3.71
N ALA A 30 -11.48 -1.14 3.04
CA ALA A 30 -10.18 -0.82 3.60
C ALA A 30 -10.19 0.60 4.17
N SER A 31 -9.74 0.74 5.42
CA SER A 31 -9.62 2.01 6.13
C SER A 31 -8.18 2.25 6.58
N ILE A 32 -7.73 3.50 6.50
CA ILE A 32 -6.45 3.97 7.04
C ILE A 32 -6.75 4.80 8.29
N ASP A 33 -6.17 4.42 9.44
CA ASP A 33 -6.35 5.13 10.72
C ASP A 33 -7.83 5.36 11.08
N GLY A 34 -8.68 4.41 10.70
CA GLY A 34 -10.13 4.45 10.94
C GLY A 34 -10.95 5.21 9.89
N LYS A 35 -10.33 5.95 8.95
CA LYS A 35 -11.03 6.59 7.84
C LYS A 35 -11.15 5.61 6.67
N GLU A 36 -12.36 5.44 6.12
CA GLU A 36 -12.58 4.64 4.92
C GLU A 36 -11.79 5.21 3.74
N TYR A 37 -11.19 4.33 2.94
CA TYR A 37 -10.29 4.73 1.86
C TYR A 37 -10.71 4.13 0.52
N VAL A 38 -10.75 2.80 0.43
CA VAL A 38 -11.09 2.08 -0.80
C VAL A 38 -11.84 0.79 -0.48
N ARG A 39 -12.55 0.24 -1.46
CA ARG A 39 -13.12 -1.10 -1.39
C ARG A 39 -12.14 -2.12 -1.96
N VAL A 40 -12.11 -3.30 -1.36
CA VAL A 40 -11.29 -4.45 -1.71
C VAL A 40 -12.21 -5.63 -1.97
N GLY A 41 -12.38 -5.98 -3.24
CA GLY A 41 -13.23 -7.06 -3.70
C GLY A 41 -12.44 -8.30 -4.12
N ASP A 42 -13.04 -9.46 -3.93
CA ASP A 42 -12.57 -10.76 -4.43
C ASP A 42 -11.11 -11.09 -4.05
N CYS A 43 -10.62 -10.66 -2.89
CA CYS A 43 -9.25 -10.96 -2.45
C CYS A 43 -9.11 -12.20 -1.54
N GLY A 44 -9.99 -13.19 -1.75
CA GLY A 44 -10.01 -14.43 -0.99
C GLY A 44 -8.91 -15.43 -1.40
N MET A 45 -8.70 -16.45 -0.57
CA MET A 45 -7.70 -17.51 -0.79
C MET A 45 -7.84 -18.24 -2.13
N PHE A 46 -9.06 -18.35 -2.66
CA PHE A 46 -9.36 -19.04 -3.91
C PHE A 46 -9.61 -18.11 -5.10
N ALA A 47 -9.49 -16.81 -4.88
CA ALA A 47 -9.78 -15.85 -5.92
C ALA A 47 -8.61 -15.77 -6.91
N LYS A 48 -8.94 -15.81 -8.20
CA LYS A 48 -7.97 -15.66 -9.29
C LYS A 48 -7.60 -14.20 -9.52
N GLU A 49 -8.44 -13.27 -9.09
CA GLU A 49 -8.29 -11.84 -9.31
C GLU A 49 -8.81 -11.09 -8.10
N CYS A 50 -8.17 -9.97 -7.81
CA CYS A 50 -8.45 -9.05 -6.72
C CYS A 50 -8.77 -7.69 -7.33
N PHE A 51 -9.76 -6.97 -6.80
CA PHE A 51 -10.10 -5.63 -7.28
C PHE A 51 -9.99 -4.60 -6.16
N ILE A 52 -9.51 -3.41 -6.49
CA ILE A 52 -9.66 -2.23 -5.65
C ILE A 52 -10.55 -1.24 -6.40
N SER A 53 -11.59 -0.79 -5.71
CA SER A 53 -12.53 0.21 -6.20
C SER A 53 -12.59 1.40 -5.25
N ASN A 54 -13.12 2.52 -5.74
CA ASN A 54 -13.48 3.64 -4.88
C ASN A 54 -14.66 3.25 -3.96
N LEU A 55 -15.03 4.13 -3.03
CA LEU A 55 -16.13 3.87 -2.10
C LEU A 55 -17.51 3.81 -2.77
N GLU A 56 -17.63 4.29 -4.01
CA GLU A 56 -18.84 4.21 -4.84
C GLU A 56 -18.93 2.91 -5.66
N GLY A 57 -17.83 2.14 -5.73
CA GLY A 57 -17.77 0.86 -6.46
C GLY A 57 -17.14 0.94 -7.85
N GLU A 58 -16.65 2.10 -8.30
CA GLU A 58 -15.88 2.23 -9.53
C GLU A 58 -14.53 1.52 -9.39
N GLN A 59 -14.24 0.57 -10.27
CA GLN A 59 -12.99 -0.18 -10.24
C GLN A 59 -11.82 0.68 -10.69
N LEU A 60 -10.77 0.73 -9.87
CA LEU A 60 -9.56 1.51 -10.14
C LEU A 60 -8.37 0.62 -10.49
N ILE A 61 -8.27 -0.52 -9.81
CA ILE A 61 -7.09 -1.39 -9.87
C ILE A 61 -7.52 -2.86 -9.94
N LEU A 62 -6.89 -3.59 -10.85
CA LEU A 62 -6.98 -5.04 -10.98
C LEU A 62 -5.67 -5.68 -10.54
N ILE A 63 -5.74 -6.70 -9.69
CA ILE A 63 -4.59 -7.42 -9.16
C ILE A 63 -4.73 -8.90 -9.51
N LYS A 64 -3.75 -9.47 -10.20
CA LYS A 64 -3.70 -10.90 -10.54
C LYS A 64 -2.44 -11.54 -9.98
N PRO A 65 -2.50 -12.77 -9.45
CA PRO A 65 -1.30 -13.52 -9.12
C PRO A 65 -0.48 -13.76 -10.40
N LEU A 66 0.83 -13.61 -10.30
CA LEU A 66 1.77 -14.02 -11.33
C LEU A 66 2.27 -15.42 -10.99
N GLU A 67 1.76 -16.40 -11.72
CA GLU A 67 2.19 -17.79 -11.62
C GLU A 67 3.45 -17.96 -12.49
N ASP A 68 4.63 -17.68 -11.92
CA ASP A 68 5.90 -18.07 -12.52
C ASP A 68 6.55 -19.19 -11.69
N PRO A 69 6.56 -20.44 -12.19
CA PRO A 69 7.12 -21.58 -11.45
C PRO A 69 8.63 -21.45 -11.21
N LYS A 70 9.33 -20.51 -11.87
CA LYS A 70 10.78 -20.32 -11.73
C LYS A 70 11.15 -19.35 -10.61
N ILE A 71 10.18 -18.64 -10.02
CA ILE A 71 10.46 -17.55 -9.07
C ILE A 71 9.83 -17.86 -7.73
N PRO A 72 10.63 -18.12 -6.67
CA PRO A 72 10.09 -18.44 -5.36
C PRO A 72 9.35 -17.24 -4.74
N GLY A 73 8.05 -17.41 -4.51
CA GLY A 73 7.18 -16.49 -3.78
C GLY A 73 5.92 -16.09 -4.53
N THR A 74 5.03 -15.37 -3.86
CA THR A 74 3.78 -14.89 -4.46
C THR A 74 3.97 -13.48 -4.99
N TYR A 75 3.96 -13.35 -6.31
CA TYR A 75 4.02 -12.08 -7.03
C TYR A 75 2.64 -11.74 -7.55
N PHE A 76 2.35 -10.45 -7.65
CA PHE A 76 1.09 -9.97 -8.20
C PHE A 76 1.37 -8.93 -9.28
N GLN A 77 0.67 -9.07 -10.41
CA GLN A 77 0.56 -8.01 -11.40
C GLN A 77 -0.59 -7.09 -10.99
N VAL A 78 -0.27 -5.83 -10.77
CA VAL A 78 -1.22 -4.75 -10.52
C VAL A 78 -1.40 -3.98 -11.80
N THR A 79 -2.64 -3.75 -12.21
CA THR A 79 -3.02 -2.94 -13.37
C THR A 79 -3.86 -1.76 -12.90
N PHE A 80 -3.37 -0.55 -13.11
CA PHE A 80 -4.14 0.69 -12.91
C PHE A 80 -5.01 0.90 -14.15
N LEU A 81 -6.33 0.79 -13.99
CA LEU A 81 -7.24 0.61 -15.12
C LEU A 81 -7.30 1.84 -16.04
N GLU A 82 -7.36 3.04 -15.48
CA GLU A 82 -7.48 4.28 -16.25
C GLU A 82 -6.28 4.55 -17.18
N THR A 83 -5.08 4.15 -16.75
CA THR A 83 -3.84 4.37 -17.53
C THR A 83 -3.33 3.12 -18.24
N ASN A 84 -3.94 1.96 -17.97
CA ASN A 84 -3.41 0.64 -18.32
C ASN A 84 -1.96 0.42 -17.85
N THR A 85 -1.52 1.12 -16.80
CA THR A 85 -0.18 0.97 -16.23
C THR A 85 -0.09 -0.32 -15.45
N LYS A 86 0.96 -1.11 -15.72
CA LYS A 86 1.19 -2.40 -15.06
C LYS A 86 2.45 -2.37 -14.21
N VAL A 87 2.34 -2.84 -12.98
CA VAL A 87 3.46 -2.97 -12.04
C VAL A 87 3.42 -4.33 -11.36
N GLU A 88 4.59 -4.87 -11.02
CA GLU A 88 4.69 -6.11 -10.26
C GLU A 88 4.99 -5.80 -8.79
N ILE A 89 4.27 -6.45 -7.88
CA ILE A 89 4.51 -6.31 -6.44
C ILE A 89 4.65 -7.68 -5.77
N LYS A 90 5.44 -7.74 -4.71
CA LYS A 90 5.54 -8.88 -3.79
C LYS A 90 4.99 -8.49 -2.41
N LYS A 91 3.76 -7.97 -2.40
CA LYS A 91 3.07 -7.47 -1.21
C LYS A 91 1.67 -8.01 -1.15
N THR A 92 1.21 -8.38 0.05
CA THR A 92 -0.20 -8.72 0.30
C THR A 92 -1.07 -7.46 0.23
N ILE A 93 -2.38 -7.63 0.21
CA ILE A 93 -3.32 -6.53 -0.02
C ILE A 93 -3.19 -5.39 1.00
N LYS A 94 -3.08 -5.67 2.31
CA LYS A 94 -2.98 -4.63 3.34
C LYS A 94 -1.75 -3.71 3.17
N PRO A 95 -0.51 -4.24 3.07
CA PRO A 95 0.65 -3.42 2.72
C PRO A 95 0.50 -2.68 1.40
N PHE A 96 -0.16 -3.27 0.40
CA PHE A 96 -0.39 -2.59 -0.88
C PHE A 96 -1.35 -1.41 -0.74
N ILE A 97 -2.46 -1.55 -0.01
CA ILE A 97 -3.36 -0.43 0.33
C ILE A 97 -2.60 0.69 1.05
N LYS A 98 -1.73 0.34 2.00
CA LYS A 98 -0.87 1.32 2.67
C LYS A 98 0.02 2.08 1.67
N MET A 99 0.64 1.36 0.73
CA MET A 99 1.46 1.99 -0.32
C MET A 99 0.64 2.94 -1.20
N LEU A 100 -0.60 2.57 -1.56
CA LEU A 100 -1.48 3.45 -2.34
C LEU A 100 -1.75 4.77 -1.59
N HIS A 101 -2.04 4.68 -0.29
CA HIS A 101 -2.29 5.83 0.56
C HIS A 101 -1.04 6.71 0.72
N GLU A 102 0.10 6.13 1.11
CA GLU A 102 1.36 6.85 1.32
C GLU A 102 1.84 7.57 0.06
N ASN A 103 1.61 6.98 -1.12
CA ASN A 103 2.01 7.56 -2.40
C ASN A 103 0.90 8.42 -3.04
N LYS A 104 -0.23 8.63 -2.34
CA LYS A 104 -1.38 9.43 -2.80
C LYS A 104 -1.89 8.99 -4.18
N ILE A 105 -1.96 7.68 -4.39
CA ILE A 105 -2.35 7.08 -5.66
C ILE A 105 -3.84 7.21 -5.91
N VAL A 106 -4.65 7.01 -4.87
CA VAL A 106 -6.08 7.34 -4.89
C VAL A 106 -6.27 8.66 -4.15
N THR A 107 -6.95 9.61 -4.79
CA THR A 107 -7.26 10.94 -4.22
C THR A 107 -8.36 10.84 -3.16
N ASP A 108 -8.58 11.92 -2.41
CA ASP A 108 -9.67 11.99 -1.43
C ASP A 108 -11.06 11.88 -2.08
N GLU A 109 -11.18 12.22 -3.37
CA GLU A 109 -12.39 12.04 -4.18
C GLU A 109 -12.54 10.62 -4.74
N GLY A 110 -11.64 9.70 -4.39
CA GLY A 110 -11.70 8.31 -4.83
C GLY A 110 -11.27 8.08 -6.28
N LYS A 111 -10.52 8.99 -6.90
CA LYS A 111 -10.00 8.84 -8.28
C LYS A 111 -8.52 8.48 -8.28
N LEU A 112 -8.03 7.93 -9.39
CA LEU A 112 -6.59 7.74 -9.55
C LEU A 112 -5.89 9.09 -9.79
N ASN A 113 -4.82 9.33 -9.06
CA ASN A 113 -3.90 10.41 -9.36
C ASN A 113 -2.90 9.94 -10.42
N LEU A 114 -3.13 10.31 -11.68
CA LEU A 114 -2.38 9.80 -12.83
C LEU A 114 -0.87 10.11 -12.76
N GLU A 115 -0.52 11.30 -12.27
CA GLU A 115 0.88 11.69 -12.07
C GLU A 115 1.56 10.80 -11.03
N ARG A 116 0.85 10.52 -9.93
CA ARG A 116 1.37 9.64 -8.86
C ARG A 116 1.44 8.19 -9.32
N VAL A 117 0.50 7.71 -10.13
CA VAL A 117 0.56 6.38 -10.76
C VAL A 117 1.82 6.26 -11.62
N LYS A 118 2.11 7.28 -12.44
CA LYS A 118 3.34 7.31 -13.26
C LYS A 118 4.59 7.23 -12.39
N VAL A 119 4.74 8.11 -11.40
CA VAL A 119 5.88 8.11 -10.48
C VAL A 119 6.01 6.79 -9.71
N PHE A 120 4.88 6.21 -9.29
CA PHE A 120 4.84 4.91 -8.63
C PHE A 120 5.34 3.80 -9.54
N SER A 121 4.94 3.81 -10.81
CA SER A 121 5.38 2.82 -11.80
C SER A 121 6.87 2.96 -12.12
N GLU A 122 7.43 4.17 -12.15
CA GLU A 122 8.87 4.36 -12.36
C GLU A 122 9.67 3.84 -11.15
N LYS A 123 9.15 4.04 -9.93
CA LYS A 123 9.80 3.60 -8.70
C LYS A 123 9.70 2.09 -8.45
N TYR A 124 8.54 1.50 -8.72
CA TYR A 124 8.21 0.12 -8.34
C TYR A 124 7.97 -0.83 -9.52
N GLY A 125 7.74 -0.30 -10.73
CA GLY A 125 7.38 -1.07 -11.93
C GLY A 125 8.53 -1.80 -12.62
N ASN A 126 9.70 -1.90 -11.98
CA ASN A 126 10.71 -2.85 -12.42
C ASN A 126 10.12 -4.25 -12.40
N ARG A 127 10.27 -5.03 -13.48
CA ARG A 127 9.92 -6.45 -13.50
C ARG A 127 10.73 -7.17 -12.41
N ILE A 128 10.10 -7.40 -11.26
CA ILE A 128 10.71 -8.14 -10.17
C ILE A 128 10.87 -9.59 -10.61
N SER A 129 9.97 -10.08 -11.45
CA SER A 129 10.03 -11.38 -12.11
C SER A 129 11.24 -11.55 -13.04
N ALA A 130 11.79 -10.47 -13.59
CA ALA A 130 12.88 -10.53 -14.58
C ALA A 130 14.28 -10.35 -13.99
N LYS A 131 14.41 -9.99 -12.71
CA LYS A 131 15.71 -9.80 -12.06
C LYS A 131 16.23 -11.13 -11.52
N LYS A 132 17.21 -11.70 -12.24
CA LYS A 132 18.01 -12.89 -11.84
C LYS A 132 18.85 -12.61 -10.60
#